data_AF-A0A974BYS9-F1
#
_entry.id   AF-A0A974BYS9-F1
#
_cell.length_a   1.000
_cell.length_b   1.000
_cell.length_c   1.000
_cell.angle_alpha   90.00
_cell.angle_beta   90.00
_cell.angle_gamma   90.00
#
_symmetry.space_group_name_H-M   'P 1'
#
loop_
_entity.id
_entity.type
_entity.pdbx_description
1 polymer ?
#
loop_
_entity_poly.entity_id
_entity_poly.type
_entity_poly.pdbx_seq_one_letter_code
_entity_poly.pdbx_strand_id
1 'polypeptide(L)'
;MLLVLVIVIPLLVLAPPGEGHYEMLGTCRMICDPYSGHPSTAIGEALQDLSGAPPPFIQGSKGDPGRPGKPGARGPPGEPGPRGPPGERGEPGKAGIPGLGTSTPGSVSAALPSPRIAFYVGLKSPHEGYELLKFDDVVTNLGNHYDPSTGKFTCQVPGIYFFTYHILMRGGDGTSMWADLCKNGQVRASAIAQDADQNYDYASNSVVLHLDSGDEIYVKLDGGKAHGGNNNKYSTFSGFILYSD
;
A
#
# COMPACT_ATOMS: atom_id res chain seq x y z
N MET A 1 24.70 -42.06 -29.13
CA MET A 1 24.27 -41.10 -28.09
C MET A 1 24.19 -39.66 -28.58
N LEU A 2 25.15 -39.15 -29.38
CA LEU A 2 25.06 -37.76 -29.89
C LEU A 2 23.85 -37.48 -30.80
N LEU A 3 23.43 -38.45 -31.62
CA LEU A 3 22.32 -38.24 -32.58
C LEU A 3 20.94 -38.04 -31.91
N VAL A 4 20.76 -38.57 -30.70
CA VAL A 4 19.49 -38.47 -29.96
C VAL A 4 19.33 -37.06 -29.38
N LEU A 5 20.43 -36.39 -28.98
CA LEU A 5 20.38 -35.02 -28.47
C LEU A 5 19.97 -34.00 -29.54
N VAL A 6 20.39 -34.20 -30.80
CA VAL A 6 20.14 -33.24 -31.88
C VAL A 6 18.68 -33.23 -32.33
N ILE A 7 17.92 -34.31 -32.09
CA ILE A 7 16.50 -34.42 -32.45
C ILE A 7 15.58 -34.04 -31.28
N VAL A 8 15.99 -34.28 -30.03
CA VAL A 8 15.15 -34.01 -28.85
C VAL A 8 15.12 -32.52 -28.48
N ILE A 9 16.23 -31.80 -28.69
CA ILE A 9 16.33 -30.38 -28.34
C ILE A 9 15.39 -29.48 -29.19
N PRO A 10 15.27 -29.65 -30.53
CA PRO A 10 14.31 -28.87 -31.31
C PRO A 10 12.85 -29.15 -30.95
N LEU A 11 12.52 -30.39 -30.56
CA LEU A 11 11.16 -30.80 -30.20
C LEU A 11 10.68 -30.20 -28.86
N LEU A 12 11.59 -29.96 -27.91
CA LEU A 12 11.29 -29.26 -26.65
C LEU A 12 11.09 -27.75 -26.83
N VAL A 13 11.71 -27.15 -27.85
CA VAL A 13 11.61 -25.70 -28.13
C VAL A 13 10.34 -25.34 -28.92
N LEU A 14 9.71 -26.32 -29.59
CA LEU A 14 8.49 -26.14 -30.38
C LEU A 14 7.19 -26.47 -29.61
N ALA A 15 7.27 -26.79 -28.32
CA ALA A 15 6.08 -26.98 -27.49
C ALA A 15 5.39 -25.62 -27.24
N PRO A 16 4.11 -25.46 -27.62
CA PRO A 16 3.37 -24.25 -27.29
C PRO A 16 3.22 -24.15 -25.77
N PRO A 17 3.25 -22.93 -25.18
CA PRO A 17 3.01 -22.77 -23.76
C PRO A 17 1.59 -23.27 -23.47
N GLY A 18 1.49 -24.32 -22.63
CA GLY A 18 0.21 -24.79 -22.14
C GLY A 18 -0.51 -23.65 -21.42
N GLU A 19 -1.79 -23.45 -21.72
CA GLU A 19 -2.65 -22.56 -20.95
C GLU A 19 -2.70 -23.06 -19.50
N GLY A 20 -1.86 -22.49 -18.65
CA GLY A 20 -1.97 -22.63 -17.21
C GLY A 20 -3.22 -21.89 -16.77
N HIS A 21 -4.35 -22.58 -16.73
CA HIS A 21 -5.57 -22.10 -16.10
C HIS A 21 -5.35 -22.12 -14.59
N TYR A 22 -5.07 -20.96 -14.00
CA TYR A 22 -5.07 -20.77 -12.55
C TYR A 22 -6.51 -20.50 -12.11
N GLU A 23 -7.19 -21.52 -11.59
CA GLU A 23 -8.44 -21.31 -10.87
C GLU A 23 -8.14 -20.57 -9.56
N MET A 24 -8.46 -19.28 -9.52
CA MET A 24 -8.52 -18.53 -8.27
C MET A 24 -9.73 -19.02 -7.46
N LEU A 25 -9.51 -19.97 -6.56
CA LEU A 25 -10.47 -20.33 -5.52
C LEU A 25 -10.57 -19.19 -4.49
N GLY A 26 -11.32 -18.15 -4.85
CA GLY A 26 -11.65 -17.04 -3.97
C GLY A 26 -12.61 -16.07 -4.66
N THR A 27 -13.84 -15.96 -4.16
CA THR A 27 -14.78 -14.95 -4.61
C THR A 27 -14.39 -13.59 -4.00
N CYS A 28 -13.71 -12.75 -4.78
CA CYS A 28 -13.48 -11.36 -4.39
C CYS A 28 -14.82 -10.62 -4.46
N ARG A 29 -15.39 -10.22 -3.32
CA ARG A 29 -16.66 -9.49 -3.28
C ARG A 29 -16.39 -8.00 -3.15
N MET A 30 -16.65 -7.25 -4.22
CA MET A 30 -16.75 -5.80 -4.19
C MET A 30 -17.91 -5.40 -3.27
N ILE A 31 -17.62 -4.71 -2.16
CA ILE A 31 -18.62 -3.96 -1.41
C ILE A 31 -18.61 -2.54 -1.99
N CYS A 32 -19.37 -2.35 -3.07
CA CYS A 32 -19.80 -1.02 -3.46
C CYS A 32 -21.19 -0.82 -2.90
N ASP A 33 -21.34 0.15 -1.99
CA ASP A 33 -22.64 0.65 -1.55
C ASP A 33 -23.36 1.23 -2.78
N PRO A 34 -24.56 0.74 -3.17
CA PRO A 34 -25.27 1.32 -4.29
C PRO A 34 -25.93 2.64 -3.84
N TYR A 35 -25.44 3.74 -4.41
CA TYR A 35 -26.07 5.05 -4.36
C TYR A 35 -27.54 4.92 -4.77
N SER A 36 -28.45 5.26 -3.86
CA SER A 36 -29.90 5.21 -4.07
C SER A 36 -30.35 6.28 -5.05
N GLY A 37 -30.39 5.91 -6.34
CA GLY A 37 -31.08 6.68 -7.38
C GLY A 37 -32.60 6.56 -7.25
N HIS A 38 -33.28 7.70 -7.09
CA HIS A 38 -34.75 7.77 -7.13
C HIS A 38 -35.29 7.36 -8.52
N PRO A 39 -36.46 6.68 -8.58
CA PRO A 39 -37.02 6.19 -9.83
C PRO A 39 -37.76 7.30 -10.60
N SER A 40 -37.41 7.47 -11.87
CA SER A 40 -38.24 8.17 -12.86
C SER A 40 -39.23 7.18 -13.46
N THR A 41 -40.50 7.31 -13.10
CA THR A 41 -41.63 6.60 -13.72
C THR A 41 -42.02 7.25 -15.04
N ALA A 42 -41.96 6.49 -16.14
CA ALA A 42 -42.93 6.63 -17.24
C ALA A 42 -44.31 6.23 -16.68
N ILE A 43 -45.48 6.71 -17.12
CA ILE A 43 -46.12 6.54 -18.42
C ILE A 43 -47.43 7.39 -18.46
N GLY A 44 -47.86 7.84 -19.64
CA GLY A 44 -49.29 7.94 -19.98
C GLY A 44 -49.91 9.32 -20.24
N GLU A 45 -49.99 9.68 -21.53
CA GLU A 45 -51.14 10.27 -22.25
C GLU A 45 -52.03 11.36 -21.62
N ALA A 46 -52.16 12.51 -22.29
CA ALA A 46 -53.42 12.99 -22.90
C ALA A 46 -53.30 14.47 -23.33
N LEU A 47 -53.58 14.73 -24.61
CA LEU A 47 -53.82 16.07 -25.16
C LEU A 47 -55.22 16.54 -24.73
N GLN A 48 -55.35 17.72 -24.13
CA GLN A 48 -56.63 18.42 -24.00
C GLN A 48 -56.46 19.94 -24.16
N ASP A 49 -56.92 20.37 -25.33
CA ASP A 49 -57.83 21.47 -25.66
C ASP A 49 -57.84 22.79 -24.86
N LEU A 50 -57.83 23.88 -25.64
CA LEU A 50 -57.84 25.28 -25.23
C LEU A 50 -59.27 25.81 -25.09
N SER A 51 -59.66 26.38 -23.94
CA SER A 51 -60.72 27.40 -23.89
C SER A 51 -60.79 28.21 -22.57
N GLY A 52 -60.73 29.55 -22.69
CA GLY A 52 -61.60 30.55 -22.04
C GLY A 52 -61.50 30.89 -20.52
N ALA A 53 -61.10 32.14 -20.20
CA ALA A 53 -61.22 32.85 -18.89
C ALA A 53 -62.66 33.41 -18.63
N PRO A 54 -63.04 34.16 -17.53
CA PRO A 54 -62.30 34.73 -16.35
C PRO A 54 -63.03 34.56 -14.95
N PRO A 55 -62.56 35.13 -13.80
CA PRO A 55 -63.08 34.86 -12.43
C PRO A 55 -63.96 35.98 -11.81
N PRO A 56 -64.75 35.71 -10.73
CA PRO A 56 -64.72 36.61 -9.56
C PRO A 56 -64.97 36.01 -8.14
N PHE A 57 -64.24 36.58 -7.17
CA PHE A 57 -64.45 36.91 -5.73
C PHE A 57 -65.38 36.14 -4.72
N ILE A 58 -64.72 35.66 -3.65
CA ILE A 58 -64.95 35.78 -2.18
C ILE A 58 -66.25 35.25 -1.50
N GLN A 59 -66.08 34.25 -0.61
CA GLN A 59 -66.55 34.27 0.80
C GLN A 59 -65.66 33.34 1.66
N GLY A 60 -65.04 33.86 2.73
CA GLY A 60 -64.10 33.10 3.58
C GLY A 60 -64.78 32.05 4.46
N SER A 61 -64.20 30.86 4.56
CA SER A 61 -64.65 29.79 5.46
C SER A 61 -64.27 30.09 6.92
N LYS A 62 -65.15 29.68 7.84
CA LYS A 62 -64.99 29.82 9.30
C LYS A 62 -63.66 29.23 9.78
N GLY A 63 -62.94 29.95 10.64
CA GLY A 63 -61.63 29.53 11.17
C GLY A 63 -61.66 28.19 11.92
N ASP A 64 -60.60 27.41 11.76
CA ASP A 64 -60.46 26.07 12.32
C ASP A 64 -60.45 26.06 13.87
N PRO A 65 -60.92 24.99 14.52
CA PRO A 65 -60.79 24.82 15.96
C PRO A 65 -59.34 24.93 16.43
N GLY A 66 -59.15 25.55 17.61
CA GLY A 66 -57.84 25.69 18.23
C GLY A 66 -57.17 24.32 18.47
N ARG A 67 -55.86 24.26 18.25
CA ARG A 67 -55.10 23.00 18.38
C ARG A 67 -55.12 22.50 19.84
N PRO A 68 -55.20 21.17 20.07
CA PRO A 68 -55.07 20.60 21.40
C PRO A 68 -53.80 21.05 22.13
N GLY A 69 -53.88 21.18 23.44
CA GLY A 69 -52.74 21.51 24.28
C GLY A 69 -51.61 20.49 24.14
N LYS A 70 -50.36 20.95 24.25
CA LYS A 70 -49.19 20.08 24.12
C LYS A 70 -49.16 19.07 25.29
N PRO A 71 -48.78 17.80 25.04
CA PRO A 71 -48.55 16.83 26.09
C PRO A 71 -47.56 17.34 27.14
N GLY A 72 -47.76 16.93 28.40
CA GLY A 72 -46.85 17.26 29.50
C GLY A 72 -45.43 16.74 29.24
N ALA A 73 -44.44 17.39 29.86
CA ALA A 73 -43.05 16.98 29.73
C ALA A 73 -42.83 15.58 30.29
N ARG A 74 -42.03 14.76 29.59
CA ARG A 74 -41.61 13.45 30.07
C ARG A 74 -40.80 13.62 31.37
N GLY A 75 -41.05 12.74 32.34
CA GLY A 75 -40.28 12.71 33.59
C GLY A 75 -38.78 12.49 33.35
N PRO A 76 -37.92 12.89 34.31
CA PRO A 76 -36.48 12.73 34.16
C PRO A 76 -36.10 11.25 34.05
N PRO A 77 -35.04 10.91 33.28
CA PRO A 77 -34.48 9.56 33.25
C PRO A 77 -34.09 9.08 34.65
N GLY A 78 -34.25 7.77 34.91
CA GLY A 78 -33.79 7.17 36.15
C GLY A 78 -32.26 7.24 36.28
N GLU A 79 -31.76 7.18 37.52
CA GLU A 79 -30.32 7.24 37.78
C GLU A 79 -29.60 6.03 37.19
N PRO A 80 -28.36 6.20 36.67
CA PRO A 80 -27.54 5.09 36.19
C PRO A 80 -27.30 4.06 37.30
N GLY A 81 -27.34 2.77 36.94
CA GLY A 81 -27.04 1.69 37.86
C GLY A 81 -25.59 1.75 38.38
N PRO A 82 -25.30 1.13 39.54
CA PRO A 82 -23.96 1.10 40.10
C PRO A 82 -22.98 0.38 39.17
N ARG A 83 -21.73 0.83 39.15
CA ARG A 83 -20.65 0.21 38.38
C ARG A 83 -20.41 -1.21 38.88
N GLY A 84 -20.30 -2.17 37.97
CA GLY A 84 -19.96 -3.56 38.30
C GLY A 84 -18.56 -3.68 38.95
N PRO A 85 -18.30 -4.78 39.67
CA PRO A 85 -17.01 -5.00 40.32
C PRO A 85 -15.87 -5.07 39.28
N PRO A 86 -14.64 -4.66 39.64
CA PRO A 86 -13.46 -4.85 38.80
C PRO A 86 -13.26 -6.33 38.44
N GLY A 87 -12.88 -6.61 37.19
CA GLY A 87 -12.56 -7.97 36.76
C GLY A 87 -11.34 -8.53 37.49
N GLU A 88 -11.29 -9.85 37.65
CA GLU A 88 -10.15 -10.53 38.27
C GLU A 88 -8.86 -10.32 37.46
N ARG A 89 -7.73 -10.23 38.16
CA ARG A 89 -6.41 -10.13 37.52
C ARG A 89 -6.16 -11.41 36.73
N GLY A 90 -5.83 -11.29 35.45
CA GLY A 90 -5.43 -12.45 34.63
C GLY A 90 -4.23 -13.18 35.24
N GLU A 91 -4.21 -14.50 35.09
CA GLU A 91 -3.11 -15.33 35.58
C GLU A 91 -1.77 -14.91 34.91
N PRO A 92 -0.65 -14.96 35.64
CA PRO A 92 0.67 -14.77 35.05
C PRO A 92 0.87 -15.71 33.84
N GLY A 93 1.46 -15.19 32.77
CA GLY A 93 1.81 -16.02 31.61
C GLY A 93 2.71 -17.17 32.03
N LYS A 94 2.49 -18.36 31.46
CA LYS A 94 3.35 -19.53 31.70
C LYS A 94 4.80 -19.17 31.36
N ALA A 95 5.73 -19.61 32.19
CA ALA A 95 7.15 -19.46 31.92
C ALA A 95 7.49 -20.03 30.53
N GLY A 96 8.36 -19.34 29.79
CA GLY A 96 8.85 -19.83 28.50
C GLY A 96 9.54 -21.19 28.66
N ILE A 97 9.47 -22.00 27.61
CA ILE A 97 10.10 -23.32 27.58
C ILE A 97 11.62 -23.13 27.80
N PRO A 98 12.23 -23.79 28.80
CA PRO A 98 13.68 -23.77 28.96
C PRO A 98 14.34 -24.26 27.67
N GLY A 99 15.31 -23.51 27.15
CA GLY A 99 16.07 -23.91 25.98
C GLY A 99 16.70 -25.28 26.22
N LEU A 100 16.54 -26.20 25.26
CA LEU A 100 17.12 -27.54 25.28
C LEU A 100 18.65 -27.43 25.17
N GLY A 101 19.30 -27.11 26.28
CA GLY A 101 20.74 -27.13 26.42
C GLY A 101 21.20 -28.56 26.68
N THR A 102 21.72 -29.24 25.66
CA THR A 102 22.59 -30.39 25.86
C THR A 102 23.90 -29.91 26.45
N SER A 103 23.93 -29.78 27.78
CA SER A 103 25.14 -29.43 28.53
C SER A 103 26.07 -30.63 28.59
N THR A 104 26.87 -30.83 27.54
CA THR A 104 28.17 -31.47 27.66
C THR A 104 29.15 -30.40 28.15
N PRO A 105 29.91 -30.62 29.24
CA PRO A 105 30.92 -29.64 29.67
C PRO A 105 32.05 -29.64 28.63
N GLY A 106 32.03 -28.66 27.71
CA GLY A 106 33.09 -28.50 26.71
C GLY A 106 32.67 -27.87 25.37
N SER A 107 31.38 -27.78 25.04
CA SER A 107 30.94 -27.09 23.82
C SER A 107 30.09 -25.86 24.16
N VAL A 108 30.76 -24.72 24.31
CA VAL A 108 30.10 -23.45 24.02
C VAL A 108 29.85 -23.41 22.52
N SER A 109 28.74 -23.99 22.07
CA SER A 109 28.22 -23.67 20.74
C SER A 109 27.69 -22.24 20.85
N ALA A 110 28.60 -21.29 20.68
CA ALA A 110 28.24 -19.91 20.44
C ALA A 110 27.42 -19.92 19.14
N ALA A 111 26.09 -19.88 19.26
CA ALA A 111 25.25 -19.56 18.13
C ALA A 111 25.78 -18.24 17.58
N LEU A 112 26.39 -18.28 16.39
CA LEU A 112 26.93 -17.09 15.75
C LEU A 112 25.80 -16.07 15.69
N PRO A 113 26.02 -14.81 16.11
CA PRO A 113 24.98 -13.80 16.05
C PRO A 113 24.52 -13.65 14.60
N SER A 114 23.24 -13.92 14.35
CA SER A 114 22.65 -13.72 13.03
C SER A 114 22.83 -12.26 12.61
N PRO A 115 23.23 -11.99 11.36
CA PRO A 115 23.44 -10.62 10.89
C PRO A 115 22.14 -9.84 11.01
N ARG A 116 22.23 -8.64 11.59
CA ARG A 116 21.10 -7.71 11.70
C ARG A 116 21.40 -6.52 10.79
N ILE A 117 20.73 -6.48 9.64
CA ILE A 117 20.93 -5.46 8.62
C ILE A 117 19.56 -4.89 8.26
N ALA A 118 19.39 -3.58 8.45
CA ALA A 118 18.16 -2.89 8.10
C ALA A 118 18.42 -1.40 7.92
N PHE A 119 17.80 -0.79 6.92
CA PHE A 119 17.84 0.65 6.73
C PHE A 119 16.47 1.21 6.34
N TYR A 120 16.25 2.47 6.69
CA TYR A 120 15.11 3.28 6.26
C TYR A 120 15.58 4.73 6.13
N VAL A 121 15.36 5.29 4.95
CA VAL A 121 15.85 6.62 4.56
C VAL A 121 14.76 7.40 3.87
N GLY A 122 14.71 8.70 4.15
CA GLY A 122 13.89 9.70 3.49
C GLY A 122 14.73 10.64 2.63
N LEU A 123 14.06 11.54 1.93
CA LEU A 123 14.67 12.51 1.02
C LEU A 123 14.46 13.92 1.57
N LYS A 124 15.51 14.72 1.80
CA LYS A 124 15.39 16.10 2.31
C LYS A 124 15.06 17.08 1.21
N SER A 125 15.89 17.13 0.19
CA SER A 125 15.77 18.11 -0.90
C SER A 125 15.20 17.45 -2.14
N PRO A 126 14.36 18.16 -2.93
CA PRO A 126 13.98 17.67 -4.24
C PRO A 126 15.23 17.31 -5.05
N HIS A 127 15.23 16.12 -5.62
CA HIS A 127 16.35 15.63 -6.41
C HIS A 127 15.93 15.65 -7.87
N GLU A 128 16.70 16.35 -8.69
CA GLU A 128 16.49 16.40 -10.13
C GLU A 128 17.32 15.32 -10.83
N GLY A 129 16.83 14.84 -11.98
CA GLY A 129 17.67 14.19 -12.97
C GLY A 129 17.40 12.70 -13.20
N TYR A 130 17.89 12.24 -14.35
CA TYR A 130 17.85 10.86 -14.88
C TYR A 130 18.88 9.94 -14.19
N GLU A 131 19.25 10.27 -12.95
CA GLU A 131 20.36 9.66 -12.23
C GLU A 131 19.87 8.95 -10.96
N LEU A 132 20.81 8.29 -10.30
CA LEU A 132 20.62 7.63 -9.02
C LEU A 132 20.08 8.61 -7.97
N LEU A 133 19.01 8.23 -7.28
CA LEU A 133 18.36 9.03 -6.24
C LEU A 133 19.06 8.84 -4.88
N LYS A 134 19.63 9.93 -4.35
CA LYS A 134 20.32 9.93 -3.06
C LYS A 134 19.39 10.34 -1.93
N PHE A 135 19.01 9.38 -1.08
CA PHE A 135 18.23 9.66 0.13
C PHE A 135 19.17 10.05 1.27
N ASP A 136 19.01 11.27 1.76
CA ASP A 136 19.94 11.94 2.68
C ASP A 136 19.35 12.17 4.09
N ASP A 137 18.11 11.70 4.33
CA ASP A 137 17.47 11.69 5.64
C ASP A 137 17.47 10.29 6.26
N VAL A 138 18.58 9.92 6.87
CA VAL A 138 18.75 8.58 7.46
C VAL A 138 18.02 8.48 8.80
N VAL A 139 17.03 7.59 8.88
CA VAL A 139 16.28 7.30 10.12
C VAL A 139 16.82 6.03 10.78
N THR A 140 17.04 4.97 10.00
CA THR A 140 17.62 3.70 10.46
C THR A 140 18.71 3.27 9.50
N ASN A 141 19.84 2.79 10.03
CA ASN A 141 20.92 2.21 9.22
C ASN A 141 21.72 1.17 10.04
N LEU A 142 21.01 0.15 10.52
CA LEU A 142 21.63 -0.93 11.29
C LEU A 142 22.58 -1.72 10.39
N GLY A 143 23.84 -1.79 10.81
CA GLY A 143 24.95 -2.39 10.04
C GLY A 143 25.67 -1.41 9.10
N ASN A 144 25.17 -0.19 8.92
CA ASN A 144 25.77 0.85 8.07
C ASN A 144 26.03 0.41 6.61
N HIS A 145 25.11 -0.35 6.03
CA HIS A 145 25.22 -0.82 4.64
C HIS A 145 24.63 0.18 3.63
N TYR A 146 23.78 1.11 4.07
CA TYR A 146 23.34 2.22 3.24
C TYR A 146 24.28 3.41 3.39
N ASP A 147 24.72 3.99 2.28
CA ASP A 147 25.54 5.19 2.25
C ASP A 147 24.77 6.37 1.62
N PRO A 148 24.38 7.40 2.40
CA PRO A 148 23.63 8.55 1.89
C PRO A 148 24.43 9.44 0.92
N SER A 149 25.77 9.36 0.94
CA SER A 149 26.60 10.15 0.01
C SER A 149 26.56 9.60 -1.41
N THR A 150 26.38 8.29 -1.54
CA THR A 150 26.28 7.57 -2.81
C THR A 150 24.84 7.23 -3.18
N GLY A 151 23.93 7.15 -2.21
CA GLY A 151 22.53 6.75 -2.38
C GLY A 151 22.31 5.23 -2.47
N LYS A 152 23.34 4.44 -2.14
CA LYS A 152 23.38 2.99 -2.38
C LYS A 152 23.35 2.20 -1.09
N PHE A 153 22.70 1.04 -1.13
CA PHE A 153 22.94 -0.05 -0.21
C PHE A 153 24.01 -0.98 -0.81
N THR A 154 25.06 -1.30 -0.07
CA THR A 154 26.10 -2.26 -0.49
C THR A 154 26.04 -3.50 0.38
N CYS A 155 25.79 -4.65 -0.25
CA CYS A 155 25.79 -5.94 0.42
C CYS A 155 27.19 -6.27 0.94
N GLN A 156 27.31 -6.67 2.20
CA GLN A 156 28.57 -7.22 2.76
C GLN A 156 28.36 -8.63 3.33
N VAL A 157 27.11 -9.09 3.39
CA VAL A 157 26.72 -10.41 3.90
C VAL A 157 25.81 -11.06 2.86
N PRO A 158 26.25 -12.12 2.17
CA PRO A 158 25.41 -12.82 1.21
C PRO A 158 24.11 -13.31 1.83
N GLY A 159 23.01 -13.23 1.08
CA GLY A 159 21.71 -13.65 1.58
C GLY A 159 20.52 -13.11 0.81
N ILE A 160 19.33 -13.38 1.34
CA ILE A 160 18.05 -12.91 0.84
C ILE A 160 17.66 -11.62 1.55
N TYR A 161 17.35 -10.59 0.77
CA TYR A 161 16.99 -9.26 1.24
C TYR A 161 15.63 -8.83 0.69
N PHE A 162 14.90 -8.05 1.48
CA PHE A 162 13.71 -7.33 1.04
C PHE A 162 14.04 -5.85 0.85
N PHE A 163 13.49 -5.26 -0.21
CA PHE A 163 13.56 -3.82 -0.46
C PHE A 163 12.20 -3.29 -0.87
N THR A 164 11.88 -2.06 -0.44
CA THR A 164 10.71 -1.32 -0.89
C THR A 164 11.01 0.16 -1.00
N TYR A 165 10.43 0.81 -2.00
CA TYR A 165 10.55 2.24 -2.22
C TYR A 165 9.20 2.85 -2.54
N HIS A 166 9.03 4.10 -2.14
CA HIS A 166 7.87 4.92 -2.43
C HIS A 166 8.38 6.30 -2.81
N ILE A 167 8.30 6.68 -4.08
CA ILE A 167 8.82 7.97 -4.54
C ILE A 167 7.66 8.87 -4.91
N LEU A 168 7.52 9.99 -4.20
CA LEU A 168 6.64 11.08 -4.63
C LEU A 168 7.32 11.82 -5.77
N MET A 169 6.79 11.70 -6.97
CA MET A 169 7.37 12.25 -8.18
C MET A 169 6.50 13.35 -8.78
N ARG A 170 7.15 14.30 -9.47
CA ARG A 170 6.50 15.28 -10.32
C ARG A 170 7.10 15.20 -11.73
N GLY A 171 6.26 14.87 -12.71
CA GLY A 171 6.63 14.76 -14.13
C GLY A 171 6.24 15.99 -14.94
N GLY A 172 6.42 15.89 -16.26
CA GLY A 172 5.85 16.84 -17.23
C GLY A 172 4.43 16.44 -17.66
N ASP A 173 3.66 17.40 -18.18
CA ASP A 173 2.29 17.17 -18.66
C ASP A 173 2.24 16.02 -19.67
N GLY A 174 1.41 15.01 -19.41
CA GLY A 174 1.20 13.87 -20.30
C GLY A 174 2.41 12.95 -20.47
N THR A 175 3.48 13.13 -19.70
CA THR A 175 4.70 12.31 -19.78
C THR A 175 4.74 11.25 -18.68
N SER A 176 5.18 10.04 -19.01
CA SER A 176 5.39 8.98 -18.03
C SER A 176 6.66 9.26 -17.20
N MET A 177 6.60 8.92 -15.92
CA MET A 177 7.72 8.95 -15.00
C MET A 177 7.94 7.58 -14.36
N TRP A 178 9.20 7.27 -14.05
CA TRP A 178 9.63 5.96 -13.64
C TRP A 178 10.53 6.04 -12.41
N ALA A 179 10.36 5.09 -11.49
CA ALA A 179 11.32 4.82 -10.46
C ALA A 179 11.71 3.33 -10.53
N ASP A 180 13.01 3.09 -10.74
CA ASP A 180 13.58 1.76 -10.92
C ASP A 180 14.48 1.42 -9.75
N LEU A 181 14.27 0.25 -9.15
CA LEU A 181 15.24 -0.36 -8.24
C LEU A 181 16.23 -1.19 -9.05
N CYS A 182 17.50 -0.83 -8.93
CA CYS A 182 18.60 -1.44 -9.66
C CYS A 182 19.48 -2.30 -8.76
N LYS A 183 19.94 -3.44 -9.28
CA LYS A 183 21.04 -4.26 -8.75
C LYS A 183 22.20 -4.19 -9.74
N ASN A 184 23.33 -3.61 -9.34
CA ASN A 184 24.54 -3.47 -10.18
C ASN A 184 24.25 -2.92 -11.59
N GLY A 185 23.40 -1.89 -11.69
CA GLY A 185 23.01 -1.31 -12.98
C GLY A 185 21.86 -2.00 -13.72
N GLN A 186 21.41 -3.18 -13.29
CA GLN A 186 20.26 -3.86 -13.87
C GLN A 186 18.97 -3.56 -13.10
N VAL A 187 17.93 -3.15 -13.80
CA VAL A 187 16.58 -2.95 -13.23
C VAL A 187 16.03 -4.29 -12.74
N ARG A 188 15.62 -4.34 -11.48
CA ARG A 188 15.03 -5.53 -10.83
C ARG A 188 13.55 -5.34 -10.49
N ALA A 189 13.15 -4.09 -10.26
CA ALA A 189 11.75 -3.69 -10.12
C ALA A 189 11.60 -2.28 -10.68
N SER A 190 10.43 -1.98 -11.25
CA SER A 190 10.11 -0.68 -11.86
C SER A 190 8.70 -0.28 -11.48
N ALA A 191 8.44 1.01 -11.34
CA ALA A 191 7.13 1.58 -11.14
C ALA A 191 6.96 2.76 -12.09
N ILE A 192 5.81 2.81 -12.78
CA ILE A 192 5.43 3.87 -13.72
C ILE A 192 4.25 4.65 -13.15
N ALA A 193 4.28 5.97 -13.33
CA ALA A 193 3.13 6.85 -13.16
C ALA A 193 2.99 7.76 -14.38
N GLN A 194 1.76 8.12 -14.74
CA GLN A 194 1.49 9.07 -15.82
C GLN A 194 0.14 9.73 -15.60
N ASP A 195 0.17 11.05 -15.55
CA ASP A 195 -1.02 11.90 -15.48
C ASP A 195 -1.11 12.82 -16.71
N ALA A 196 -2.33 13.18 -17.08
CA ALA A 196 -2.59 14.03 -18.24
C ALA A 196 -2.18 15.50 -18.00
N ASP A 197 -2.29 15.97 -16.77
CA ASP A 197 -1.92 17.29 -16.27
C ASP A 197 -0.84 17.19 -15.18
N GLN A 198 -0.06 18.26 -15.01
CA GLN A 198 1.11 18.29 -14.13
C GLN A 198 0.78 18.04 -12.66
N ASN A 199 0.78 16.76 -12.29
CA ASN A 199 0.49 16.31 -10.94
C ASN A 199 1.65 15.59 -10.27
N TYR A 200 1.46 15.47 -8.97
CA TYR A 200 2.26 14.64 -8.09
C TYR A 200 1.63 13.25 -8.04
N ASP A 201 2.44 12.23 -8.31
CA ASP A 201 2.01 10.84 -8.16
C ASP A 201 3.15 9.99 -7.57
N TYR A 202 2.81 8.77 -7.14
CA TYR A 202 3.73 7.84 -6.53
C TYR A 202 4.19 6.76 -7.51
N ALA A 203 5.51 6.62 -7.65
CA ALA A 203 6.14 5.44 -8.22
C ALA A 203 6.66 4.56 -7.07
N SER A 204 5.97 3.46 -6.79
CA SER A 204 6.29 2.56 -5.67
C SER A 204 6.38 1.10 -6.12
N ASN A 205 7.38 0.38 -5.65
CA ASN A 205 7.47 -1.07 -5.82
C ASN A 205 8.29 -1.70 -4.68
N SER A 206 8.28 -3.03 -4.63
CA SER A 206 9.05 -3.83 -3.69
C SER A 206 9.62 -5.07 -4.35
N VAL A 207 10.70 -5.63 -3.79
CA VAL A 207 11.37 -6.81 -4.35
C VAL A 207 12.06 -7.61 -3.25
N VAL A 208 12.10 -8.93 -3.42
CA VAL A 208 12.97 -9.84 -2.64
C VAL A 208 14.08 -10.32 -3.57
N LEU A 209 15.34 -10.14 -3.16
CA LEU A 209 16.52 -10.48 -3.97
C LEU A 209 17.53 -11.26 -3.17
N HIS A 210 18.16 -12.24 -3.81
CA HIS A 210 19.45 -12.75 -3.35
C HIS A 210 20.56 -11.77 -3.75
N LEU A 211 21.44 -11.46 -2.81
CA LEU A 211 22.59 -10.59 -2.99
C LEU A 211 23.88 -11.31 -2.59
N ASP A 212 24.91 -11.12 -3.40
CA ASP A 212 26.28 -11.49 -3.10
C ASP A 212 27.01 -10.31 -2.44
N SER A 213 28.09 -10.59 -1.72
CA SER A 213 28.93 -9.54 -1.14
C SER A 213 29.47 -8.62 -2.25
N GLY A 214 29.29 -7.31 -2.08
CA GLY A 214 29.67 -6.29 -3.04
C GLY A 214 28.52 -5.82 -3.95
N ASP A 215 27.38 -6.53 -3.98
CA ASP A 215 26.23 -6.09 -4.76
C ASP A 215 25.69 -4.74 -4.26
N GLU A 216 25.41 -3.85 -5.20
CA GLU A 216 24.86 -2.52 -4.96
C GLU A 216 23.37 -2.46 -5.33
N ILE A 217 22.56 -1.96 -4.40
CA ILE A 217 21.13 -1.70 -4.60
C ILE A 217 20.85 -0.20 -4.46
N TYR A 218 20.14 0.37 -5.42
CA TYR A 218 19.78 1.78 -5.42
C TYR A 218 18.54 2.04 -6.28
N VAL A 219 17.95 3.23 -6.11
CA VAL A 219 16.82 3.69 -6.93
C VAL A 219 17.33 4.68 -7.98
N LYS A 220 16.86 4.56 -9.21
CA LYS A 220 17.08 5.51 -10.32
C LYS A 220 15.74 6.08 -10.76
N LEU A 221 15.73 7.35 -11.17
CA LEU A 221 14.55 8.00 -11.73
C LEU A 221 14.67 8.22 -13.23
N ASP A 222 13.53 8.29 -13.90
CA ASP A 222 13.39 8.73 -15.29
C ASP A 222 12.08 9.53 -15.45
N GLY A 223 12.08 10.55 -16.30
CA GLY A 223 10.87 11.32 -16.65
C GLY A 223 10.30 12.26 -15.57
N GLY A 224 10.94 12.42 -14.40
CA GLY A 224 10.42 13.28 -13.34
C GLY A 224 11.42 13.62 -12.23
N LYS A 225 10.97 14.45 -11.27
CA LYS A 225 11.73 14.86 -10.08
C LYS A 225 11.13 14.23 -8.83
N ALA A 226 11.98 13.75 -7.91
CA ALA A 226 11.52 13.23 -6.62
C ALA A 226 11.40 14.34 -5.58
N HIS A 227 10.44 14.19 -4.67
CA HIS A 227 10.13 15.17 -3.63
C HIS A 227 10.10 14.56 -2.23
N GLY A 228 10.86 15.16 -1.32
CA GLY A 228 10.88 14.81 0.11
C GLY A 228 9.66 15.29 0.91
N GLY A 229 8.99 16.32 0.43
CA GLY A 229 7.96 17.06 1.16
C GLY A 229 8.56 17.87 2.33
N ASN A 230 7.69 18.39 3.19
CA ASN A 230 8.09 19.27 4.30
C ASN A 230 8.76 18.56 5.48
N ASN A 231 8.60 17.25 5.60
CA ASN A 231 9.11 16.43 6.71
C ASN A 231 10.10 15.34 6.24
N ASN A 232 10.48 15.38 4.95
CA ASN A 232 11.41 14.46 4.29
C ASN A 232 10.90 13.01 4.17
N LYS A 233 9.63 12.72 4.48
CA LYS A 233 9.08 11.34 4.54
C LYS A 233 8.17 10.96 3.38
N TYR A 234 7.99 11.84 2.40
CA TYR A 234 7.15 11.52 1.24
C TYR A 234 7.85 10.59 0.25
N SER A 235 9.15 10.77 0.01
CA SER A 235 9.95 9.83 -0.78
C SER A 235 10.85 9.02 0.14
N THR A 236 10.73 7.70 0.09
CA THR A 236 11.40 6.79 1.01
C THR A 236 11.97 5.55 0.33
N PHE A 237 13.03 5.01 0.91
CA PHE A 237 13.63 3.75 0.53
C PHE A 237 14.01 2.96 1.79
N SER A 238 13.73 1.66 1.78
CA SER A 238 14.07 0.78 2.89
C SER A 238 14.40 -0.62 2.42
N GLY A 239 15.13 -1.33 3.26
CA GLY A 239 15.39 -2.74 3.08
C GLY A 239 16.03 -3.38 4.30
N PHE A 240 15.99 -4.70 4.35
CA PHE A 240 16.53 -5.49 5.44
C PHE A 240 16.85 -6.92 4.97
N ILE A 241 17.77 -7.56 5.69
CA ILE A 241 18.07 -8.99 5.48
C ILE A 241 16.93 -9.85 6.03
N LEU A 242 16.50 -10.84 5.25
CA LEU A 242 15.58 -11.89 5.67
C LEU A 242 16.35 -13.10 6.20
N TYR A 243 17.29 -13.60 5.40
CA TYR A 243 18.11 -14.77 5.70
C TYR A 243 19.52 -14.55 5.17
N SER A 244 20.55 -14.85 5.97
CA SER A 244 21.91 -14.98 5.47
C SER A 244 22.16 -16.38 4.94
N ASP A 245 23.05 -16.50 3.96
CA ASP A 245 23.53 -17.78 3.46
C ASP A 245 24.38 -18.56 4.49
#